data_AF-A0A158EAU7-F1
#
_entry.id   AF-A0A158EAU7-F1
#
_cell.length_a   1.000
_cell.length_b   1.000
_cell.length_c   1.000
_cell.angle_alpha   90.00
_cell.angle_beta   90.00
_cell.angle_gamma   90.00
#
_symmetry.space_group_name_H-M   'P 1'
#
loop_
_entity.id
_entity.type
_entity.pdbx_description
1 polymer ?
#
loop_
_entity_poly.entity_id
_entity_poly.type
_entity_poly.pdbx_seq_one_letter_code
_entity_poly.pdbx_strand_id
1 'polypeptide(L)' 'MPDADLKWNEERQAHDYGAIDWDEFWRVVNGDGPCNKERLATRVKAHDDGAWVREAALAYAEKQKARAQKQAA' A
#
# COMPACT_ATOMS: atom_id res chain seq x y z
N MET A 1 0.60 21.65 19.85
CA MET A 1 0.95 21.11 18.52
C MET A 1 2.46 21.10 18.41
N PRO A 2 3.13 20.07 17.86
CA PRO A 2 4.58 20.05 17.70
C PRO A 2 5.03 20.88 16.47
N ASP A 3 4.57 22.12 16.39
CA ASP A 3 5.00 23.12 15.42
C ASP A 3 5.04 24.47 16.15
N ALA A 4 6.23 25.02 16.31
CA ALA A 4 6.45 26.28 17.02
C ALA A 4 6.03 27.50 16.19
N ASP A 5 6.01 27.36 14.87
CA ASP A 5 5.67 28.43 13.92
C ASP A 5 4.17 28.47 13.61
N LEU A 6 3.40 27.50 14.15
CA LEU A 6 1.96 27.42 13.94
C LEU A 6 1.24 28.59 14.57
N LYS A 7 0.71 29.49 13.74
CA LYS A 7 -0.07 30.66 14.19
C LYS A 7 -1.17 31.02 13.21
N TRP A 8 -2.28 31.53 13.75
CA TRP A 8 -3.33 32.12 12.92
C TRP A 8 -2.84 33.41 12.26
N ASN A 9 -3.03 33.51 10.95
CA ASN A 9 -2.72 34.68 10.14
C ASN A 9 -4.03 35.35 9.70
N GLU A 10 -4.34 36.50 10.30
CA GLU A 10 -5.57 37.24 10.04
C GLU A 10 -5.65 37.80 8.61
N GLU A 11 -4.52 38.11 7.96
CA GLU A 11 -4.51 38.62 6.59
C GLU A 11 -4.83 37.51 5.58
N ARG A 12 -4.30 36.31 5.81
CA ARG A 12 -4.50 35.15 4.94
C ARG A 12 -5.75 34.34 5.29
N GLN A 13 -6.39 34.63 6.42
CA GLN A 13 -7.48 33.85 7.01
C GLN A 13 -7.14 32.35 7.11
N ALA A 14 -5.88 32.04 7.45
CA ALA A 14 -5.32 30.70 7.50
C ALA A 14 -4.24 30.58 8.58
N HIS A 15 -3.83 29.36 8.94
CA HIS A 15 -2.67 29.17 9.81
C HIS A 15 -1.37 29.14 8.99
N ASP A 16 -0.39 29.93 9.40
CA ASP A 16 1.00 29.72 8.97
C ASP A 16 1.58 28.53 9.75
N TYR A 17 2.44 27.74 9.12
CA TYR A 17 3.06 26.53 9.67
C TYR A 17 4.57 26.53 9.36
N GLY A 18 5.33 25.76 10.14
CA GLY A 18 6.77 25.64 9.99
C GLY A 18 7.19 24.93 8.70
N ALA A 19 8.49 24.98 8.39
CA ALA A 19 9.03 24.27 7.24
C ALA A 19 8.90 22.74 7.43
N ILE A 20 8.43 22.05 6.39
CA ILE A 20 8.42 20.59 6.35
C ILE A 20 9.86 20.09 6.17
N ASP A 21 10.23 19.04 6.88
CA ASP A 21 11.46 18.29 6.61
C ASP A 21 11.29 17.49 5.31
N TRP A 22 11.65 18.13 4.20
CA TRP A 22 11.57 17.51 2.87
C TRP A 22 12.61 16.41 2.66
N ASP A 23 13.72 16.41 3.41
CA ASP A 23 14.73 15.36 3.33
C ASP A 23 14.21 14.06 3.97
N GLU A 24 13.54 14.17 5.12
CA GLU A 24 12.79 13.05 5.71
C GLU A 24 11.70 12.55 4.76
N PHE A 25 10.91 13.46 4.17
CA PHE A 25 9.86 13.08 3.23
C PHE A 25 10.41 12.20 2.10
N TRP A 26 11.49 12.63 1.43
CA TRP A 26 12.08 11.87 0.34
C TRP A 26 12.75 10.58 0.81
N ARG A 27 13.35 10.56 2.00
CA ARG A 27 13.90 9.33 2.61
C ARG A 27 12.80 8.27 2.80
N VAL A 28 11.65 8.66 3.33
CA VAL A 28 10.50 7.77 3.54
C VAL A 28 9.91 7.29 2.21
N VAL A 29 9.74 8.20 1.24
CA VAL A 29 9.24 7.86 -0.10
C VAL A 29 10.16 6.85 -0.80
N ASN A 30 11.48 7.01 -0.67
CA ASN A 30 12.49 6.14 -1.28
C ASN A 30 12.67 4.79 -0.57
N GLY A 31 11.88 4.49 0.46
CA GLY A 31 11.92 3.17 1.11
C GLY A 31 12.76 3.09 2.38
N ASP A 32 13.34 4.20 2.84
CA ASP A 32 14.14 4.27 4.07
C ASP A 32 13.38 4.95 5.22
N GLY A 33 12.06 4.78 5.21
CA GLY A 33 11.19 5.16 6.32
C GLY A 33 11.07 4.05 7.37
N PRO A 34 10.50 4.39 8.55
CA PRO A 34 10.52 3.54 9.73
C PRO A 34 9.89 2.16 9.54
N CYS A 35 8.87 2.04 8.69
CA CYS A 35 8.15 0.78 8.47
C CYS A 35 8.19 0.27 7.02
N ASN A 36 8.97 0.88 6.13
CA ASN A 36 8.91 0.56 4.70
C ASN A 36 9.30 -0.91 4.44
N LYS A 37 10.38 -1.38 5.06
CA LYS A 37 10.86 -2.76 4.93
C LYS A 37 9.84 -3.76 5.49
N GLU A 38 9.27 -3.48 6.65
CA GLU A 38 8.28 -4.35 7.31
C GLU A 38 6.98 -4.46 6.52
N ARG A 39 6.49 -3.34 5.97
CA ARG A 39 5.28 -3.32 5.13
C ARG A 39 5.48 -4.14 3.86
N LEU A 40 6.62 -3.98 3.19
CA LEU A 40 6.96 -4.75 1.99
C LEU A 40 7.11 -6.24 2.34
N ALA A 41 7.85 -6.58 3.40
CA ALA A 41 8.03 -7.96 3.84
C ALA A 41 6.70 -8.65 4.16
N THR A 42 5.78 -7.94 4.82
CA THR A 42 4.45 -8.45 5.14
C THR A 42 3.64 -8.74 3.88
N ARG A 43 3.71 -7.85 2.87
CA ARG A 43 3.02 -8.02 1.60
C ARG A 43 3.59 -9.17 0.77
N VAL A 44 4.92 -9.26 0.69
CA VAL A 44 5.63 -10.36 0.02
C VAL A 44 5.29 -11.68 0.68
N LYS A 45 5.41 -11.76 2.01
CA LYS A 45 5.05 -12.96 2.77
C LYS A 45 3.61 -13.40 2.53
N ALA A 46 2.64 -12.50 2.63
CA ALA A 46 1.24 -12.85 2.39
C ALA A 46 0.98 -13.31 0.95
N HIS A 47 1.71 -12.76 -0.02
CA HIS A 47 1.65 -13.20 -1.41
C HIS A 47 2.23 -14.61 -1.57
N ASP A 48 3.40 -14.87 -0.99
CA ASP A 48 4.11 -16.14 -1.15
C ASP A 48 3.43 -17.26 -0.39
N ASP A 49 3.07 -17.03 0.89
CA ASP A 49 2.32 -17.98 1.72
C ASP A 49 0.92 -18.27 1.12
N GLY A 50 0.34 -17.29 0.40
CA GLY A 50 -0.94 -17.43 -0.28
C GLY A 50 -0.87 -18.02 -1.69
N ALA A 51 0.31 -18.42 -2.18
CA ALA A 51 0.48 -18.91 -3.56
C ALA A 51 -0.41 -20.12 -3.87
N TRP A 52 -0.44 -21.10 -2.96
CA TRP A 52 -1.23 -22.31 -3.12
C TRP A 52 -2.73 -22.04 -3.28
N VAL A 53 -3.27 -21.01 -2.61
CA VAL A 53 -4.69 -20.62 -2.73
C VAL A 53 -4.97 -20.13 -4.14
N ARG A 54 -4.07 -19.30 -4.69
CA ARG A 54 -4.21 -18.79 -6.07
C ARG A 54 -4.12 -19.93 -7.07
N GLU A 55 -3.17 -20.84 -6.91
CA GLU A 55 -3.01 -22.03 -7.75
C GLU A 55 -4.26 -22.93 -7.69
N ALA A 56 -4.79 -23.18 -6.49
CA ALA A 56 -6.00 -23.96 -6.30
C ALA A 56 -7.22 -23.30 -6.97
N ALA A 57 -7.37 -21.98 -6.83
CA ALA A 57 -8.44 -21.22 -7.46
C ALA A 57 -8.35 -21.30 -9.00
N LEU A 58 -7.15 -21.15 -9.57
CA LEU A 58 -6.91 -21.29 -11.01
C LEU A 58 -7.25 -22.71 -11.49
N ALA A 59 -6.73 -23.74 -10.82
CA ALA A 59 -7.00 -25.14 -11.18
C ALA A 59 -8.49 -25.48 -11.09
N TYR A 60 -9.21 -24.95 -10.09
CA TYR A 60 -10.65 -25.12 -9.97
C TYR A 60 -11.40 -24.44 -11.12
N ALA A 61 -11.05 -23.19 -11.46
CA ALA A 61 -11.66 -22.46 -12.56
C ALA A 61 -11.48 -23.20 -13.90
N GLU A 62 -10.29 -23.73 -14.17
CA GLU A 62 -10.03 -24.52 -15.40
C GLU A 62 -10.89 -25.80 -15.46
N LYS A 63 -11.04 -26.52 -14.33
CA LYS A 63 -11.93 -27.68 -14.26
C LYS A 63 -13.39 -27.32 -14.55
N GLN A 64 -13.86 -26.17 -14.04
CA GLN A 64 -15.22 -25.71 -14.28
C GLN A 64 -15.43 -25.31 -15.74
N LYS A 65 -14.48 -24.60 -16.35
CA LYS A 65 -14.52 -24.28 -17.79
C LYS A 65 -14.60 -25.55 -18.65
N ALA A 66 -13.76 -26.54 -18.38
CA ALA A 66 -13.76 -27.80 -19.12
C ALA A 66 -15.08 -28.57 -18.98
N ARG A 67 -15.72 -28.55 -17.79
CA ARG A 67 -17.05 -29.16 -17.59
C ARG A 67 -18.13 -28.44 -18.38
N ALA A 68 -18.14 -27.10 -18.35
CA ALA A 68 -19.10 -26.31 -19.12
C ALA A 68 -18.97 -26.56 -20.63
N GLN A 69 -17.74 -26.63 -21.15
CA GLN A 69 -17.50 -26.96 -22.56
C GLN A 69 -18.00 -28.36 -22.94
N LYS A 70 -17.82 -29.36 -22.08
CA LYS A 70 -18.34 -30.72 -22.30
C LYS A 70 -19.87 -30.83 -22.25
N GLN A 71 -20.54 -29.92 -21.54
CA GLN A 71 -22.01 -29.89 -21.47
C GLN A 71 -22.64 -29.16 -22.66
N ALA A 72 -21.88 -28.30 -23.34
CA ALA A 72 -22.34 -27.52 -24.48
C ALA A 72 -22.09 -28.20 -25.85
N ALA A 73 -21.29 -29.28 -25.87
CA ALA A 73 -21.00 -30.11 -27.04
C ALA A 73 -21.87 -31.37 -27.02
#